data_AF-A0A8B9RXE1-F1
#
_entry.id   AF-A0A8B9RXE1-F1
#
_cell.length_a   1.000
_cell.length_b   1.000
_cell.length_c   1.000
_cell.angle_alpha   90.00
_cell.angle_beta   90.00
_cell.angle_gamma   90.00
#
_symmetry.space_group_name_H-M   'P 1'
#
loop_
_entity.id
_entity.type
_entity.pdbx_description
1 polymer ?
#
loop_
_entity_poly.entity_id
_entity_poly.type
_entity_poly.pdbx_seq_one_letter_code
_entity_poly.pdbx_strand_id
1 'polypeptide(L)'
;MLTCYLVANLIQEEFEAWVFYKSEKYDSRDVERLQQDDKWVENYLIWRHDVVDDTLKMIDESLQWRKEYTVNDLTESVLPKWLFENGSLFLHGYDKEGYKLFWFRVKHHTRDPKQQLEKKKLVAFWLEHYAKRDHGKPLTVVFDMAETGISHIVSIFIVFF
;
A
#
# COMPACT_ATOMS: atom_id res chain seq x y z
N MET A 1 -8.97 5.87 24.79
CA MET A 1 -8.92 7.16 24.07
C MET A 1 -7.70 7.95 24.51
N LEU A 2 -7.55 8.37 25.78
CA LEU A 2 -6.33 9.09 26.24
C LEU A 2 -5.01 8.33 26.03
N THR A 3 -5.00 7.00 26.16
CA THR A 3 -3.79 6.19 25.93
C THR A 3 -3.35 6.16 24.46
N CYS A 4 -4.28 6.01 23.51
CA CYS A 4 -3.95 6.03 22.07
C CYS A 4 -3.40 7.38 21.61
N TYR A 5 -3.99 8.50 22.09
CA TYR A 5 -3.49 9.84 21.78
C TYR A 5 -2.06 10.08 22.29
N LEU A 6 -1.75 9.63 23.52
CA LEU A 6 -0.39 9.78 24.07
C LEU A 6 0.64 8.95 23.31
N VAL A 7 0.27 7.76 22.84
CA VAL A 7 1.16 6.88 22.06
C VAL A 7 1.36 7.43 20.64
N ALA A 8 0.32 7.97 20.00
CA ALA A 8 0.44 8.62 18.69
C ALA A 8 1.39 9.82 18.72
N ASN A 9 1.28 10.68 19.76
CA ASN A 9 2.19 11.80 19.96
C ASN A 9 3.64 11.32 20.16
N LEU A 10 3.87 10.28 20.96
CA LEU A 10 5.20 9.71 21.16
C LEU A 10 5.81 9.23 19.85
N ILE A 11 5.03 8.55 19.00
CA ILE A 11 5.48 8.12 17.66
C ILE A 11 5.86 9.32 16.80
N GLN A 12 5.06 10.38 16.79
CA GLN A 12 5.37 11.58 16.02
C GLN A 12 6.66 12.25 16.51
N GLU A 13 6.85 12.41 17.82
CA GLU A 13 8.07 12.97 18.40
C GLU A 13 9.32 12.13 18.07
N GLU A 14 9.24 10.80 18.23
CA GLU A 14 10.36 9.89 17.91
C GLU A 14 10.65 9.86 16.41
N PHE A 15 9.61 9.92 15.58
CA PHE A 15 9.77 9.96 14.14
C PHE A 15 10.34 11.29 13.66
N GLU A 16 9.98 12.43 14.26
CA GLU A 16 10.58 13.73 13.95
C GLU A 16 12.09 13.74 14.18
N ALA A 17 12.54 13.11 15.28
CA ALA A 17 13.95 12.90 15.50
C ALA A 17 14.58 12.08 14.35
N TRP A 18 13.91 11.04 13.85
CA TRP A 18 14.38 10.26 12.70
C TRP A 18 14.45 11.07 11.41
N VAL A 19 13.42 11.86 11.10
CA VAL A 19 13.35 12.71 9.90
C VAL A 19 14.49 13.71 9.89
N PHE A 20 14.82 14.32 11.02
CA PHE A 20 15.93 15.25 11.12
C PHE A 20 17.26 14.63 10.65
N TYR A 21 17.51 13.36 11.00
CA TYR A 21 18.71 12.63 10.58
C TYR A 21 18.61 11.94 9.21
N LYS A 22 17.39 11.73 8.67
CA LYS A 22 17.12 10.91 7.49
C LYS A 22 16.28 11.61 6.42
N SER A 23 16.26 12.94 6.37
CA SER A 23 15.33 13.72 5.52
C SER A 23 15.34 13.33 4.03
N GLU A 24 16.50 12.94 3.48
CA GLU A 24 16.63 12.49 2.09
C GLU A 24 16.01 11.12 1.81
N LYS A 25 15.60 10.35 2.82
CA LYS A 25 15.03 9.00 2.63
C LYS A 25 13.53 9.01 2.33
N TYR A 26 12.83 10.10 2.64
CA TYR A 26 11.37 10.17 2.55
C TYR A 26 10.92 11.21 1.52
N ASP A 27 9.68 11.08 1.05
CA ASP A 27 8.99 12.14 0.32
C ASP A 27 8.43 13.14 1.33
N SER A 28 8.62 14.44 1.09
CA SER A 28 8.20 15.47 2.04
C SER A 28 6.68 15.48 2.27
N ARG A 29 5.89 15.10 1.26
CA ARG A 29 4.41 15.02 1.36
C ARG A 29 3.97 13.94 2.35
N ASP A 30 4.70 12.83 2.41
CA ASP A 30 4.40 11.76 3.36
C ASP A 30 4.82 12.13 4.78
N VAL A 31 5.95 12.82 4.95
CA VAL A 31 6.39 13.34 6.25
C VAL A 31 5.37 14.33 6.80
N GLU A 32 4.94 15.29 5.97
CA GLU A 32 3.92 16.27 6.35
C GLU A 32 2.61 15.58 6.73
N ARG A 33 2.18 14.58 5.93
CA ARG A 33 0.96 13.82 6.24
C ARG A 33 1.05 13.09 7.57
N LEU A 34 2.19 12.48 7.91
CA LEU A 34 2.35 11.75 9.18
C LEU A 34 2.22 12.68 10.40
N GLN A 35 2.63 13.94 10.26
CA GLN A 35 2.50 14.97 11.30
C GLN A 35 1.07 15.52 11.43
N GLN A 36 0.27 15.45 10.37
CA GLN A 36 -1.05 16.09 10.32
C GLN A 36 -2.23 15.10 10.39
N ASP A 37 -2.02 13.82 10.07
CA ASP A 37 -3.06 12.80 9.96
C ASP A 37 -2.91 11.75 11.08
N ASP A 38 -3.40 12.08 12.27
CA ASP A 38 -3.36 11.20 13.46
C ASP A 38 -3.97 9.82 13.17
N LYS A 39 -5.02 9.75 12.35
CA LYS A 39 -5.65 8.48 11.97
C LYS A 39 -4.71 7.60 11.17
N TRP A 40 -3.82 8.19 10.37
CA TRP A 40 -2.84 7.42 9.63
C TRP A 40 -1.80 6.79 10.57
N VAL A 41 -1.34 7.54 11.58
CA VAL A 41 -0.47 7.04 12.65
C VAL A 41 -1.17 5.95 13.48
N GLU A 42 -2.42 6.18 13.89
CA GLU A 42 -3.24 5.19 14.61
C GLU A 42 -3.38 3.89 13.83
N ASN A 43 -3.53 3.94 12.51
CA ASN A 43 -3.57 2.73 11.70
C ASN A 43 -2.27 1.93 11.82
N TYR A 44 -1.09 2.56 11.71
CA TYR A 44 0.18 1.85 11.89
C TYR A 44 0.28 1.19 13.28
N LEU A 45 -0.17 1.89 14.33
CA LEU A 45 -0.21 1.35 15.69
C LEU A 45 -1.14 0.13 15.79
N ILE A 46 -2.35 0.22 15.25
CA ILE A 46 -3.32 -0.89 15.23
C ILE A 46 -2.71 -2.11 14.54
N TRP A 47 -2.05 -1.91 13.39
CA TRP A 47 -1.39 -2.99 12.63
C TRP A 47 -0.22 -3.64 13.38
N ARG A 48 0.41 -2.91 14.30
CA ARG A 48 1.52 -3.40 15.13
C ARG A 48 1.13 -3.66 16.58
N HIS A 49 -0.17 -3.77 16.86
CA HIS A 49 -0.70 -4.04 18.19
C HIS A 49 -0.15 -3.08 19.26
N ASP A 50 -0.05 -1.80 18.91
CA ASP A 50 0.45 -0.71 19.75
C ASP A 50 1.92 -0.85 20.20
N VAL A 51 2.71 -1.71 19.53
CA VAL A 51 4.16 -1.83 19.79
C VAL A 51 4.91 -0.71 19.06
N VAL A 52 5.44 0.24 19.82
CA VAL A 52 6.07 1.48 19.33
C VAL A 52 7.24 1.21 18.37
N ASP A 53 8.21 0.38 18.77
CA ASP A 53 9.40 0.09 17.94
C ASP A 53 9.03 -0.53 16.59
N ASP A 54 8.11 -1.49 16.59
CA ASP A 54 7.62 -2.15 15.37
C ASP A 54 6.82 -1.20 14.49
N THR A 55 6.09 -0.26 15.11
CA THR A 55 5.35 0.81 14.43
C THR A 55 6.31 1.75 13.71
N LEU A 56 7.35 2.24 14.41
CA LEU A 56 8.37 3.14 13.82
C LEU A 56 9.12 2.45 12.68
N LYS A 57 9.48 1.18 12.86
CA LYS A 57 10.10 0.38 11.79
C LYS A 57 9.19 0.26 10.58
N MET A 58 7.91 -0.03 10.78
CA MET A 58 6.93 -0.14 9.68
C MET A 58 6.72 1.20 8.97
N ILE A 59 6.67 2.31 9.71
CA ILE A 59 6.58 3.66 9.13
C ILE A 59 7.83 3.91 8.26
N ASP A 60 9.04 3.69 8.78
CA ASP A 60 10.30 3.90 8.05
C ASP A 60 10.36 3.10 6.74
N GLU A 61 10.08 1.81 6.80
CA GLU A 61 10.06 0.92 5.63
C GLU A 61 8.98 1.36 4.62
N SER A 62 7.79 1.74 5.10
CA SER A 62 6.70 2.16 4.23
C SER A 62 6.99 3.48 3.52
N LEU A 63 7.59 4.47 4.19
CA LEU A 63 7.90 5.77 3.59
C LEU A 63 9.05 5.68 2.58
N GLN A 64 10.04 4.83 2.84
CA GLN A 64 11.09 4.53 1.86
C GLN A 64 10.49 3.86 0.60
N TRP A 65 9.61 2.87 0.79
CA TRP A 65 8.91 2.23 -0.33
C TRP A 65 8.04 3.22 -1.12
N ARG A 66 7.31 4.09 -0.42
CA ARG A 66 6.47 5.13 -1.07
C ARG A 66 7.29 6.07 -1.93
N LYS A 67 8.48 6.46 -1.45
CA LYS A 67 9.43 7.27 -2.23
C LYS A 67 9.99 6.51 -3.43
N GLU A 68 10.45 5.27 -3.23
CA GLU A 68 10.99 4.41 -4.30
C GLU A 68 9.98 4.20 -5.44
N TYR A 69 8.72 3.95 -5.09
CA TYR A 69 7.63 3.71 -6.05
C TYR A 69 6.94 4.99 -6.54
N THR A 70 7.41 6.16 -6.09
CA THR A 70 6.85 7.48 -6.42
C THR A 70 5.34 7.51 -6.20
N VAL A 71 4.87 6.95 -5.08
CA VAL A 71 3.43 6.66 -4.83
C VAL A 71 2.57 7.92 -4.91
N ASN A 72 3.08 9.04 -4.39
CA ASN A 72 2.36 10.31 -4.41
C ASN A 72 2.16 10.89 -5.82
N ASP A 73 2.93 10.43 -6.81
CA ASP A 73 2.85 10.89 -8.20
C ASP A 73 2.07 9.91 -9.10
N LEU A 74 1.62 8.78 -8.56
CA LEU A 74 0.85 7.79 -9.30
C LEU A 74 -0.54 8.35 -9.63
N THR A 75 -0.76 8.54 -10.92
CA THR A 75 -2.04 8.94 -11.51
C THR A 75 -2.35 8.04 -12.70
N GLU A 76 -3.61 7.99 -13.10
CA GLU A 76 -4.03 7.22 -14.29
C GLU A 76 -3.29 7.68 -15.56
N SER A 77 -2.91 8.97 -15.65
CA SER A 77 -2.15 9.52 -16.77
C SER A 77 -0.66 9.15 -16.78
N VAL A 78 -0.06 8.88 -15.62
CA VAL A 78 1.36 8.51 -15.50
C VAL A 78 1.56 7.01 -15.80
N LEU A 79 0.57 6.20 -15.45
CA LEU A 79 0.62 4.76 -15.66
C LEU A 79 0.32 4.39 -17.14
N PRO A 80 1.06 3.44 -17.72
CA PRO A 80 0.77 2.96 -19.07
C PRO A 80 -0.66 2.42 -19.22
N LYS A 81 -1.40 2.90 -20.23
CA LYS A 81 -2.80 2.51 -20.47
C LYS A 81 -3.04 1.00 -20.53
N TRP A 82 -2.09 0.26 -21.11
CA TRP A 82 -2.18 -1.20 -21.24
C TRP A 82 -2.33 -1.92 -19.89
N LEU A 83 -1.87 -1.32 -18.78
CA LEU A 83 -2.03 -1.85 -17.43
C LEU A 83 -3.51 -1.98 -17.03
N PHE A 84 -4.31 -0.97 -17.39
CA PHE A 84 -5.74 -0.93 -17.11
C PHE A 84 -6.51 -1.78 -18.13
N GLU A 85 -6.15 -1.69 -19.40
CA GLU A 85 -6.82 -2.39 -20.51
C GLU A 85 -6.67 -3.92 -20.43
N ASN A 86 -5.55 -4.42 -19.91
CA ASN A 86 -5.34 -5.86 -19.74
C ASN A 86 -6.30 -6.48 -18.69
N GLY A 87 -6.87 -5.67 -17.79
CA GLY A 87 -7.87 -6.13 -16.82
C GLY A 87 -7.36 -7.18 -15.83
N SER A 88 -6.05 -7.25 -15.61
CA SER A 88 -5.44 -8.20 -14.67
C SER A 88 -5.59 -7.77 -13.20
N LEU A 89 -5.73 -6.47 -12.94
CA LEU A 89 -5.78 -5.87 -11.60
C LEU A 89 -6.81 -4.74 -11.54
N PHE A 90 -7.85 -4.85 -10.70
CA PHE A 90 -8.89 -3.82 -10.59
C PHE A 90 -9.72 -3.94 -9.31
N LEU A 91 -10.33 -2.82 -8.88
CA LEU A 91 -11.28 -2.79 -7.76
C LEU A 91 -12.72 -2.93 -8.26
N HIS A 92 -13.48 -3.94 -7.82
CA HIS A 92 -14.86 -4.12 -8.24
C HIS A 92 -15.72 -4.94 -7.26
N GLY A 93 -16.93 -4.48 -6.96
CA GLY A 93 -17.82 -5.15 -6.02
C GLY A 93 -17.39 -4.99 -4.55
N TYR A 94 -18.14 -5.66 -3.67
CA TYR A 94 -17.95 -5.66 -2.23
C TYR A 94 -18.19 -7.07 -1.69
N ASP A 95 -17.51 -7.44 -0.60
CA ASP A 95 -17.83 -8.66 0.14
C ASP A 95 -19.09 -8.50 1.01
N LYS A 96 -19.44 -9.53 1.77
CA LYS A 96 -20.63 -9.55 2.63
C LYS A 96 -20.51 -8.58 3.82
N GLU A 97 -19.30 -8.19 4.19
CA GLU A 97 -18.99 -7.18 5.22
C GLU A 97 -18.96 -5.75 4.64
N GLY A 98 -19.03 -5.60 3.32
CA GLY A 98 -19.02 -4.31 2.64
C GLY A 98 -17.61 -3.78 2.34
N TYR A 99 -16.56 -4.60 2.43
CA TYR A 99 -15.21 -4.21 2.02
C TYR A 99 -15.04 -4.35 0.51
N LYS A 100 -14.28 -3.42 -0.08
CA LYS A 100 -14.02 -3.40 -1.52
C LYS A 100 -13.23 -4.65 -1.92
N LEU A 101 -13.59 -5.26 -3.04
CA LEU A 101 -12.82 -6.38 -3.58
C LEU A 101 -11.73 -5.87 -4.53
N PHE A 102 -10.51 -6.35 -4.32
CA PHE A 102 -9.38 -6.15 -5.20
C PHE A 102 -9.06 -7.43 -5.95
N TRP A 103 -9.35 -7.41 -7.25
CA TRP A 103 -9.26 -8.58 -8.11
C TRP A 103 -7.90 -8.71 -8.75
N PHE A 104 -7.34 -9.91 -8.66
CA PHE A 104 -6.14 -10.36 -9.37
C PHE A 104 -6.57 -11.46 -10.34
N ARG A 105 -6.76 -11.10 -11.62
CA ARG A 105 -7.06 -12.08 -12.68
C ARG A 105 -5.77 -12.66 -13.22
N VAL A 106 -5.50 -13.88 -12.77
CA VAL A 106 -4.21 -14.52 -12.96
C VAL A 106 -3.95 -14.92 -14.41
N LYS A 107 -4.98 -15.31 -15.16
CA LYS A 107 -4.87 -15.63 -16.59
C LYS A 107 -4.19 -14.52 -17.41
N HIS A 108 -4.43 -13.26 -17.03
CA HIS A 108 -3.89 -12.07 -17.71
C HIS A 108 -2.50 -11.67 -17.21
N HIS A 109 -1.96 -12.37 -16.21
CA HIS A 109 -0.64 -12.12 -15.68
C HIS A 109 0.44 -12.76 -16.57
N THR A 110 1.26 -11.91 -17.18
CA THR A 110 2.46 -12.33 -17.91
C THR A 110 3.72 -12.16 -17.07
N ARG A 111 4.64 -13.13 -17.13
CA ARG A 111 5.95 -13.03 -16.49
C ARG A 111 6.94 -12.31 -17.40
N ASP A 112 6.84 -10.98 -17.44
CA ASP A 112 7.83 -10.13 -18.11
C ASP A 112 8.55 -9.27 -17.06
N PRO A 113 9.84 -9.54 -16.78
CA PRO A 113 10.65 -8.74 -15.85
C PRO A 113 10.63 -7.24 -16.15
N LYS A 114 10.53 -6.86 -17.43
CA LYS A 114 10.52 -5.44 -17.85
C LYS A 114 9.24 -4.72 -17.42
N GLN A 115 8.16 -5.48 -17.22
CA GLN A 115 6.84 -4.95 -16.84
C GLN A 115 6.55 -5.05 -15.34
N GLN A 116 7.43 -5.70 -14.55
CA GLN A 116 7.14 -5.96 -13.14
C GLN A 116 6.99 -4.68 -12.32
N LEU A 117 7.86 -3.69 -12.54
CA LEU A 117 7.78 -2.41 -11.83
C LEU A 117 6.45 -1.71 -12.10
N GLU A 118 6.04 -1.62 -13.36
CA GLU A 118 4.78 -1.00 -13.77
C GLU A 118 3.56 -1.72 -13.18
N LYS A 119 3.57 -3.05 -13.12
CA LYS A 119 2.51 -3.84 -12.48
C LYS A 119 2.45 -3.60 -10.97
N LYS A 120 3.59 -3.50 -10.29
CA LYS A 120 3.64 -3.15 -8.86
C LYS A 120 3.16 -1.72 -8.61
N LYS A 121 3.50 -0.77 -9.50
CA LYS A 121 2.97 0.60 -9.44
C LYS A 121 1.46 0.65 -9.64
N LEU A 122 0.87 -0.20 -10.50
CA LEU A 122 -0.58 -0.32 -10.61
C LEU A 122 -1.23 -0.80 -9.31
N VAL A 123 -0.61 -1.77 -8.61
CA VAL A 123 -1.06 -2.20 -7.28
C VAL A 123 -1.01 -1.04 -6.30
N ALA A 124 0.13 -0.34 -6.23
CA ALA A 124 0.30 0.83 -5.36
C ALA A 124 -0.74 1.92 -5.65
N PHE A 125 -1.02 2.19 -6.94
CA PHE A 125 -2.04 3.14 -7.36
C PHE A 125 -3.43 2.78 -6.83
N TRP A 126 -3.85 1.51 -6.98
CA TRP A 126 -5.15 1.05 -6.48
C TRP A 126 -5.25 1.10 -4.96
N LEU A 127 -4.20 0.66 -4.25
CA LEU A 127 -4.14 0.70 -2.79
C LEU A 127 -4.20 2.13 -2.26
N GLU A 128 -3.42 3.05 -2.86
CA GLU A 128 -3.40 4.47 -2.46
C GLU A 128 -4.75 5.16 -2.71
N HIS A 129 -5.37 4.90 -3.87
CA HIS A 129 -6.71 5.44 -4.17
C HIS A 129 -7.77 4.90 -3.22
N TYR A 130 -7.69 3.62 -2.86
CA TYR A 130 -8.62 3.03 -1.90
C TYR A 130 -8.41 3.62 -0.50
N ALA A 131 -7.16 3.66 -0.02
CA ALA A 131 -6.82 4.17 1.30
C ALA A 131 -7.25 5.64 1.51
N LYS A 132 -7.12 6.48 0.48
CA LYS A 132 -7.59 7.88 0.49
C LYS A 132 -9.12 8.03 0.52
N ARG A 133 -9.85 7.05 0.00
CA ARG A 133 -11.32 7.08 -0.03
C ARG A 133 -11.94 6.47 1.23
N ASP A 134 -11.35 5.38 1.72
CA ASP A 134 -11.88 4.54 2.78
C ASP A 134 -10.79 4.31 3.85
N HIS A 135 -10.43 5.38 4.56
CA HIS A 135 -9.34 5.41 5.54
C HIS A 135 -9.49 4.29 6.59
N GLY A 136 -8.47 3.46 6.73
CA GLY A 136 -8.39 2.42 7.77
C GLY A 136 -9.30 1.20 7.55
N LYS A 137 -10.04 1.13 6.44
CA LYS A 137 -10.88 -0.05 6.16
C LYS A 137 -10.06 -1.18 5.53
N PRO A 138 -10.29 -2.44 5.95
CA PRO A 138 -9.78 -3.61 5.24
C PRO A 138 -10.12 -3.61 3.75
N LEU A 139 -9.28 -4.28 2.97
CA LEU A 139 -9.49 -4.55 1.55
C LEU A 139 -9.49 -6.07 1.36
N THR A 140 -10.45 -6.59 0.60
CA THR A 140 -10.55 -8.04 0.36
C THR A 140 -9.89 -8.37 -0.97
N VAL A 141 -8.82 -9.17 -0.93
CA VAL A 141 -8.10 -9.58 -2.14
C VAL A 141 -8.69 -10.87 -2.70
N VAL A 142 -9.00 -10.88 -3.99
CA VAL A 142 -9.55 -12.04 -4.70
C VAL A 142 -8.62 -12.45 -5.84
N PHE A 143 -8.13 -13.68 -5.79
CA PHE A 143 -7.35 -14.27 -6.88
C PHE A 143 -8.27 -15.10 -7.77
N ASP A 144 -8.56 -14.60 -8.96
CA ASP A 144 -9.25 -15.35 -10.00
C ASP A 144 -8.22 -16.20 -10.76
N MET A 145 -8.23 -17.49 -10.43
CA MET A 145 -7.35 -18.52 -10.97
C MET A 145 -7.99 -19.28 -12.14
N ALA A 146 -9.16 -18.87 -12.63
CA ALA A 146 -9.80 -19.54 -13.75
C ALA A 146 -8.85 -19.59 -14.96
N GLU A 147 -8.84 -20.74 -15.66
CA GLU A 147 -8.06 -20.96 -16.88
C GLU A 147 -6.54 -20.70 -16.72
N THR A 148 -6.03 -20.84 -15.50
CA THR A 148 -4.61 -20.66 -15.19
C THR A 148 -3.91 -22.02 -15.09
N GLY A 149 -2.77 -22.16 -15.77
CA GLY A 149 -1.90 -23.33 -15.63
C GLY A 149 -1.20 -23.38 -14.26
N ILE A 150 -1.00 -24.57 -13.71
CA ILE A 150 -0.42 -24.80 -12.37
C ILE A 150 0.95 -24.08 -12.19
N SER A 151 1.78 -24.01 -13.23
CA SER A 151 3.08 -23.32 -13.21
C SER A 151 2.98 -21.80 -13.00
N HIS A 152 1.88 -21.17 -13.41
CA HIS A 152 1.61 -19.74 -13.19
C HIS A 152 1.16 -19.46 -11.75
N ILE A 153 0.40 -20.37 -11.14
CA ILE A 153 -0.11 -20.22 -9.77
C ILE A 153 1.06 -20.08 -8.77
N VAL A 154 2.04 -20.97 -8.83
CA VAL A 154 3.21 -20.95 -7.95
C VAL A 154 4.00 -19.64 -8.07
N SER A 155 4.11 -19.10 -9.29
CA SER A 155 4.88 -17.87 -9.53
C SER A 155 4.21 -16.61 -8.95
N ILE A 156 2.88 -16.60 -8.81
CA ILE A 156 2.13 -15.41 -8.35
C ILE A 156 2.20 -15.25 -6.85
N PHE A 157 2.19 -16.36 -6.11
CA PHE A 157 2.43 -16.33 -4.67
C PHE A 157 3.82 -15.78 -4.33
N ILE A 158 4.82 -15.93 -5.20
CA ILE A 158 6.20 -15.45 -4.99
C ILE A 158 6.38 -13.97 -5.38
N VAL A 159 5.55 -13.44 -6.29
CA VAL A 159 5.72 -12.09 -6.85
C VAL A 159 4.89 -11.04 -6.12
N PHE A 160 3.77 -11.45 -5.51
CA PHE A 160 2.83 -10.55 -4.83
C PHE A 160 2.86 -10.64 -3.29
N PHE A 161 3.48 -11.69 -2.71
CA PHE A 161 3.66 -11.86 -1.27
C PHE A 161 5.13 -12.04 -0.90
#